data_AF-A0A401SZ91-F1
#
_entry.id   AF-A0A401SZ91-F1
#
_cell.length_a   1.000
_cell.length_b   1.000
_cell.length_c   1.000
_cell.angle_alpha   90.00
_cell.angle_beta   90.00
_cell.angle_gamma   90.00
#
_symmetry.space_group_name_H-M   'P 1'
#
loop_
_entity.id
_entity.type
_entity.pdbx_description
1 polymer ?
#
loop_
_entity_poly.entity_id
_entity_poly.type
_entity_poly.pdbx_seq_one_letter_code
_entity_poly.pdbx_strand_id
1 'polypeptide(L)'
;MVISLLTVLIQGSIHVGGLNKIWNIGENGGRINFLDFDPDPRRRHTFWTILVGGTFGWTATYSCNQAQVQRYLACRSENEAKKALFLNWFAMIIVLTTACLCGLVLYAVYETCDPIKANKISNSNQLMPLLVVETLNQVPGVSGLFVAGAYCGTLR
;
A
#
# COMPACT_ATOMS: atom_id res chain seq x y z
N MET A 1 3.85 -10.68 0.73
CA MET A 1 3.35 -9.30 0.48
C MET A 1 4.44 -8.24 0.53
N VAL A 2 5.23 -8.09 1.59
CA VAL A 2 6.29 -7.05 1.61
C VAL A 2 7.31 -7.24 0.49
N ILE A 3 7.85 -8.46 0.33
CA ILE A 3 8.81 -8.77 -0.72
C ILE A 3 8.22 -8.49 -2.11
N SER A 4 6.97 -8.89 -2.36
CA SER A 4 6.31 -8.62 -3.63
C SER A 4 6.12 -7.13 -3.91
N LEU A 5 5.76 -6.33 -2.90
CA LEU A 5 5.67 -4.87 -3.05
C LEU A 5 7.04 -4.23 -3.29
N LEU A 6 8.09 -4.69 -2.58
CA LEU A 6 9.46 -4.23 -2.80
C LEU A 6 9.95 -4.54 -4.21
N THR A 7 9.64 -5.73 -4.75
CA THR A 7 10.00 -6.07 -6.13
C THR A 7 9.34 -5.14 -7.12
N VAL A 8 8.04 -4.84 -6.95
CA VAL A 8 7.31 -3.89 -7.81
C VAL A 8 7.91 -2.48 -7.69
N LEU A 9 8.22 -2.04 -6.47
CA LEU A 9 8.84 -0.73 -6.22
C LEU A 9 10.20 -0.62 -6.91
N ILE A 10 11.08 -1.61 -6.76
CA ILE A 10 12.43 -1.59 -7.35
C ILE A 10 12.34 -1.59 -8.87
N GLN A 11 11.58 -2.53 -9.45
CA GLN A 11 11.50 -2.66 -10.91
C GLN A 11 10.78 -1.47 -11.55
N GLY A 12 9.70 -0.98 -10.93
CA GLY A 12 9.02 0.21 -11.40
C GLY A 12 9.90 1.46 -11.27
N SER A 13 10.75 1.55 -10.26
CA SER A 13 11.74 2.63 -10.14
C SER A 13 12.78 2.58 -11.25
N ILE A 14 13.28 1.39 -11.60
CA ILE A 14 14.21 1.22 -12.72
C ILE A 14 13.55 1.66 -14.03
N HIS A 15 12.29 1.27 -14.25
CA HIS A 15 11.55 1.62 -15.46
C HIS A 15 11.34 3.13 -15.65
N VAL A 16 10.99 3.87 -14.58
CA VAL A 16 10.75 5.32 -14.65
C VAL A 16 12.07 6.12 -14.76
N GLY A 17 13.19 5.54 -14.31
CA GLY A 17 14.51 6.16 -14.28
C GLY A 17 14.94 6.67 -12.90
N GLY A 18 14.41 6.06 -11.83
CA GLY A 18 14.83 6.27 -10.43
C GLY A 18 13.74 6.83 -9.52
N LEU A 19 13.91 6.59 -8.22
CA LEU A 19 12.97 7.05 -7.17
C LEU A 19 12.84 8.59 -7.10
N ASN A 20 13.93 9.31 -7.34
CA ASN A 20 13.91 10.79 -7.33
C ASN A 20 12.99 11.36 -8.42
N LYS A 21 12.95 10.72 -9.59
CA LYS A 21 12.08 11.16 -10.67
C LYS A 21 10.61 10.86 -10.37
N ILE A 22 10.33 9.70 -9.76
CA ILE A 22 8.97 9.36 -9.28
C ILE A 22 8.49 10.38 -8.26
N TRP A 23 9.36 10.79 -7.33
CA TRP A 23 9.03 11.81 -6.33
C TRP A 23 8.69 13.15 -6.98
N ASN A 24 9.54 13.63 -7.89
CA ASN A 24 9.30 14.91 -8.59
C ASN A 24 8.01 14.88 -9.42
N ILE A 25 7.71 13.76 -10.10
CA ILE A 25 6.46 13.59 -10.84
C ILE A 25 5.26 13.61 -9.88
N GLY A 26 5.36 12.94 -8.73
CA GLY A 26 4.31 12.94 -7.70
C GLY A 26 4.05 14.34 -7.12
N GLU A 27 5.11 15.12 -6.91
CA GLU A 27 5.03 16.50 -6.43
C GLU A 27 4.40 17.43 -7.49
N ASN A 28 4.90 17.38 -8.72
CA ASN A 28 4.35 18.16 -9.85
C ASN A 28 2.88 17.80 -10.15
N GLY A 29 2.51 16.53 -9.98
CA GLY A 29 1.14 16.03 -10.11
C GLY A 29 0.23 16.36 -8.93
N GLY A 30 0.71 17.07 -7.90
CA GLY A 30 -0.06 17.43 -6.71
C GLY A 30 -0.54 16.22 -5.89
N ARG A 31 0.15 15.07 -6.00
CA ARG A 31 -0.20 13.83 -5.29
C ARG A 31 0.45 13.72 -3.92
N ILE A 32 1.51 14.49 -3.68
CA ILE A 32 2.23 14.52 -2.42
C ILE A 32 1.69 15.69 -1.57
N ASN A 33 0.64 15.41 -0.80
CA ASN A 33 0.09 16.35 0.18
C ASN A 33 0.08 15.69 1.56
N PHE A 34 1.07 16.03 2.39
CA PHE A 34 1.20 15.44 3.72
C PHE A 34 0.22 16.03 4.75
N LEU A 35 -0.16 17.29 4.58
CA LEU A 35 -0.90 18.07 5.57
C LEU A 35 -2.06 18.83 4.92
N ASP A 36 -3.14 18.11 4.58
CA ASP A 36 -4.43 18.72 4.24
C ASP A 36 -5.28 18.85 5.53
N PHE A 37 -5.41 20.06 6.05
CA PHE A 37 -6.16 20.36 7.29
C PHE A 37 -7.65 20.65 7.06
N ASP A 38 -8.18 20.41 5.85
CA ASP A 38 -9.60 20.58 5.55
C ASP A 38 -10.47 19.69 6.47
N PRO A 39 -11.41 20.27 7.24
CA PRO A 39 -12.28 19.53 8.15
C PRO A 39 -13.47 18.85 7.45
N ASP A 40 -13.66 19.00 6.13
CA ASP A 40 -14.77 18.36 5.42
C ASP A 40 -14.68 16.81 5.48
N PRO A 41 -15.63 16.13 6.15
CA PRO A 41 -15.59 14.68 6.32
C PRO A 41 -15.85 13.91 5.03
N ARG A 42 -16.30 14.58 3.95
CA ARG A 42 -16.47 13.97 2.63
C ARG A 42 -15.14 13.78 1.91
N ARG A 43 -14.10 14.50 2.32
CA ARG A 43 -12.75 14.32 1.76
C ARG A 43 -12.12 13.05 2.31
N ARG A 44 -11.79 12.14 1.39
CA ARG A 44 -11.33 10.78 1.71
C ARG A 44 -10.05 10.74 2.54
N HIS A 45 -9.12 11.66 2.29
CA HIS A 45 -7.81 11.70 2.94
C HIS A 45 -7.49 13.13 3.34
N THR A 46 -7.76 13.47 4.60
CA THR A 46 -7.33 14.71 5.26
C THR A 46 -6.67 14.35 6.59
N PHE A 47 -5.99 15.30 7.19
CA PHE A 47 -5.42 15.16 8.53
C PHE A 47 -6.47 14.64 9.53
N TRP A 48 -7.68 15.20 9.48
CA TRP A 48 -8.76 14.83 10.38
C TRP A 48 -9.33 13.44 10.12
N THR A 49 -9.58 13.09 8.85
CA THR A 49 -10.15 11.77 8.53
C THR A 49 -9.14 10.64 8.77
N ILE A 50 -7.85 10.89 8.57
CA ILE A 50 -6.78 9.93 8.87
C ILE A 50 -6.55 9.82 10.38
N LEU A 51 -6.46 10.94 11.10
CA LEU A 51 -6.20 10.93 12.54
C LEU A 51 -7.40 10.35 13.29
N VAL A 52 -8.57 10.97 13.17
CA VAL A 52 -9.75 10.57 13.94
C VAL A 52 -10.28 9.23 13.41
N GLY A 53 -10.56 9.15 12.11
CA GLY A 53 -11.11 7.93 11.50
C GLY A 53 -10.14 6.75 11.55
N GLY A 54 -8.85 7.00 11.33
CA GLY A 54 -7.81 5.98 11.47
C GLY A 54 -7.66 5.49 12.90
N THR A 55 -7.59 6.38 13.90
CA THR A 55 -7.50 5.95 15.31
C THR A 55 -8.67 5.05 15.69
N PHE A 56 -9.91 5.45 15.43
CA PHE A 56 -11.07 4.59 15.73
C PHE A 56 -11.05 3.26 14.95
N GLY A 57 -10.71 3.30 13.66
CA GLY A 57 -10.62 2.11 12.81
C GLY A 57 -9.56 1.10 13.27
N TRP A 58 -8.36 1.58 13.59
CA TRP A 58 -7.27 0.73 14.10
C TRP A 58 -7.57 0.23 15.51
N THR A 59 -8.11 1.06 16.40
CA THR A 59 -8.52 0.63 17.75
C THR A 59 -9.60 -0.44 17.67
N ALA A 60 -10.65 -0.28 16.86
CA ALA A 60 -11.67 -1.31 16.68
C ALA A 60 -11.05 -2.62 16.13
N THR A 61 -10.09 -2.50 15.21
CA THR A 61 -9.44 -3.67 14.60
C THR A 61 -8.55 -4.43 15.56
N TYR A 62 -7.83 -3.76 16.46
CA TYR A 62 -6.93 -4.45 17.42
C TYR A 62 -7.61 -4.78 18.75
N SER A 63 -8.57 -3.98 19.20
CA SER A 63 -9.23 -4.17 20.49
C SER A 63 -10.51 -5.01 20.41
N CYS A 64 -11.29 -4.90 19.33
CA CYS A 64 -12.60 -5.54 19.23
C CYS A 64 -12.64 -6.72 18.26
N ASN A 65 -11.66 -6.87 17.37
CA ASN A 65 -11.64 -7.98 16.44
C ASN A 65 -11.30 -9.29 17.15
N GLN A 66 -12.26 -10.23 17.11
CA GLN A 66 -12.12 -11.55 17.73
C GLN A 66 -10.82 -12.26 17.34
N ALA A 67 -10.41 -12.20 16.06
CA ALA A 67 -9.21 -12.87 15.59
C ALA A 67 -7.92 -12.27 16.20
N GLN A 68 -7.91 -10.96 16.49
CA GLN A 68 -6.75 -10.31 17.12
C GLN A 68 -6.71 -10.60 18.62
N VAL A 69 -7.86 -10.53 19.30
CA VAL A 69 -7.97 -10.84 20.73
C VAL A 69 -7.50 -12.28 21.01
N GLN A 70 -7.89 -13.24 20.17
CA GLN A 70 -7.45 -14.63 20.29
C GLN A 70 -5.93 -14.79 20.15
N ARG A 71 -5.27 -14.01 19.28
CA ARG A 71 -3.80 -14.02 19.16
C ARG A 71 -3.10 -13.55 20.43
N TYR A 72 -3.68 -12.57 21.13
CA TYR A 72 -3.13 -12.11 22.41
C TYR A 72 -3.30 -13.15 23.51
N LEU A 73 -4.45 -13.83 23.56
CA LEU A 73 -4.72 -14.89 24.54
C LEU A 73 -3.90 -16.16 24.32
N ALA A 74 -3.42 -16.40 23.10
CA ALA A 74 -2.53 -17.52 22.79
C ALA A 74 -1.07 -17.29 23.24
N CYS A 75 -0.69 -16.07 23.63
CA CYS A 75 0.65 -15.78 24.14
C CYS A 75 0.82 -16.29 25.58
N ARG A 76 2.02 -16.75 25.93
CA ARG A 76 2.29 -17.33 27.25
C ARG A 76 2.30 -16.29 28.38
N SER A 77 2.59 -15.03 28.05
CA SER A 77 2.60 -13.93 29.01
C SER A 77 2.11 -12.61 28.39
N GLU A 78 1.64 -11.70 29.24
CA GLU A 78 1.22 -10.35 28.82
C GLU A 78 2.37 -9.57 28.16
N ASN A 79 3.59 -9.72 28.65
CA ASN A 79 4.77 -9.06 28.08
C ASN A 79 5.10 -9.57 26.67
N GLU A 80 4.90 -10.87 26.40
CA GLU A 80 5.05 -11.43 25.05
C GLU A 80 3.95 -10.91 24.11
N ALA A 81 2.70 -10.83 24.58
CA ALA A 81 1.60 -10.26 23.80
C ALA A 81 1.85 -8.79 23.43
N LYS A 82 2.33 -7.97 24.37
CA LYS A 82 2.73 -6.57 24.12
C LYS A 82 3.84 -6.47 23.08
N LYS A 83 4.88 -7.31 23.17
CA LYS A 83 5.98 -7.34 22.18
C LYS A 83 5.48 -7.74 20.79
N ALA A 84 4.64 -8.77 20.71
CA ALA A 84 4.03 -9.20 19.45
C ALA A 84 3.19 -8.07 18.81
N LEU A 85 2.44 -7.32 19.61
CA LEU A 85 1.67 -6.17 19.13
C LEU A 85 2.57 -5.08 18.56
N PHE A 86 3.65 -4.70 19.27
CA PHE A 86 4.62 -3.71 18.78
C PHE A 86 5.31 -4.15 17.49
N LEU A 87 5.70 -5.41 17.39
CA LEU A 87 6.30 -5.96 16.17
C LEU A 87 5.31 -5.91 14.99
N ASN A 88 4.05 -6.27 15.24
CA ASN A 88 3.00 -6.21 14.23
C ASN A 88 2.72 -4.76 13.77
N TRP A 89 2.71 -3.81 14.70
CA TRP A 89 2.55 -2.39 14.38
C TRP A 89 3.69 -1.88 13.48
N PHE A 90 4.94 -2.20 13.82
CA PHE A 90 6.10 -1.86 12.99
C PHE A 90 6.03 -2.49 11.60
N ALA A 91 5.67 -3.78 11.52
CA ALA A 91 5.50 -4.47 10.24
C ALA A 91 4.40 -3.81 9.36
N MET A 92 3.30 -3.37 9.96
CA MET A 92 2.24 -2.66 9.25
C MET A 92 2.68 -1.30 8.72
N ILE A 93 3.51 -0.56 9.46
CA ILE A 93 4.10 0.69 8.96
C ILE A 93 4.92 0.44 7.69
N ILE A 94 5.75 -0.61 7.67
CA ILE A 94 6.56 -0.97 6.49
C ILE A 94 5.67 -1.34 5.30
N VAL A 95 4.64 -2.15 5.53
CA VAL A 95 3.68 -2.55 4.50
C VAL A 95 2.97 -1.34 3.90
N LEU A 96 2.42 -0.46 4.75
CA LEU A 96 1.70 0.73 4.29
C LEU A 96 2.62 1.68 3.52
N THR A 97 3.84 1.89 4.01
CA THR A 97 4.82 2.76 3.36
C THR A 97 5.20 2.22 1.97
N THR A 98 5.52 0.93 1.88
CA THR A 98 5.85 0.30 0.59
C THR A 98 4.68 0.28 -0.38
N ALA A 99 3.45 0.07 0.10
CA ALA A 99 2.24 0.16 -0.72
C ALA A 99 2.01 1.58 -1.26
N CYS A 100 2.15 2.63 -0.44
CA CYS A 100 2.03 4.03 -0.86
C CYS A 100 3.08 4.38 -1.92
N LEU A 101 4.33 3.96 -1.74
CA LEU A 101 5.40 4.16 -2.73
C LEU A 101 5.09 3.43 -4.05
N CYS A 102 4.55 2.21 -4.01
CA CYS A 102 4.08 1.52 -5.22
C CYS A 102 2.95 2.29 -5.92
N GLY A 103 2.08 2.96 -5.17
CA GLY A 103 1.05 3.86 -5.72
C GLY A 103 1.63 5.07 -6.44
N LEU A 104 2.72 5.67 -5.92
CA LEU A 104 3.44 6.74 -6.60
C LEU A 104 4.14 6.26 -7.87
N VAL A 105 4.77 5.08 -7.83
CA VAL A 105 5.35 4.43 -9.03
C VAL A 105 4.28 4.25 -10.10
N LEU A 106 3.12 3.71 -9.72
CA LEU A 106 1.99 3.51 -10.63
C LEU A 106 1.55 4.84 -11.27
N TYR A 107 1.45 5.91 -10.47
CA TYR A 107 1.14 7.24 -10.97
C TYR A 107 2.19 7.76 -11.96
N ALA A 108 3.48 7.61 -11.63
CA ALA A 108 4.56 8.07 -12.49
C ALA A 108 4.67 7.30 -13.81
N VAL A 109 4.31 6.01 -13.84
CA VAL A 109 4.29 5.21 -15.07
C VAL A 109 3.14 5.61 -15.98
N TYR A 110 1.96 5.91 -15.41
CA TYR A 110 0.74 6.22 -16.16
C TYR A 110 0.42 7.72 -16.25
N GLU A 111 1.37 8.60 -15.91
CA GLU A 111 1.18 10.06 -15.96
C GLU A 111 0.82 10.55 -17.38
N THR A 112 1.51 10.02 -18.39
CA THR A 112 1.39 10.45 -19.79
C THR A 112 0.36 9.66 -20.59
N CYS A 113 0.02 8.45 -20.16
CA CYS A 113 -0.91 7.56 -20.85
C CYS A 113 -1.82 6.87 -19.84
N ASP A 114 -3.03 7.41 -19.66
CA ASP A 114 -4.02 6.87 -18.73
C ASP A 114 -4.67 5.60 -19.34
N PRO A 115 -4.42 4.41 -18.78
CA PRO A 115 -4.92 3.14 -19.33
C PRO A 115 -6.44 3.00 -19.19
N ILE A 116 -7.08 3.76 -18.29
CA ILE A 116 -8.54 3.79 -18.15
C ILE A 116 -9.15 4.54 -19.34
N LYS A 117 -8.59 5.70 -19.70
CA LYS A 117 -9.02 6.46 -20.89
C LYS A 117 -8.69 5.75 -22.20
N ALA A 118 -7.64 4.93 -22.21
CA ALA A 118 -7.27 4.09 -23.34
C ALA A 118 -8.13 2.80 -23.46
N ASN A 119 -9.19 2.63 -22.63
CA ASN A 119 -10.06 1.45 -22.61
C ASN A 119 -9.34 0.10 -22.41
N LYS A 120 -8.13 0.11 -21.82
CA LYS A 120 -7.40 -1.13 -21.49
C LYS A 120 -7.93 -1.80 -20.23
N ILE A 121 -8.54 -1.04 -19.33
CA ILE A 121 -9.04 -1.51 -18.03
C ILE A 121 -10.34 -0.80 -17.66
N SER A 122 -11.31 -1.56 -17.16
CA SER A 122 -12.62 -1.03 -16.74
C SER A 122 -12.65 -0.56 -15.30
N ASN A 123 -11.68 -0.99 -14.47
CA ASN A 123 -11.66 -0.69 -13.04
C ASN A 123 -10.27 -0.23 -12.59
N SER A 124 -10.23 0.85 -11.79
CA SER A 124 -9.00 1.38 -11.19
C SER A 124 -8.24 0.37 -10.33
N ASN A 125 -8.90 -0.67 -9.80
CA ASN A 125 -8.24 -1.73 -9.04
C ASN A 125 -7.35 -2.65 -9.90
N GLN A 126 -7.52 -2.62 -11.23
CA GLN A 126 -6.74 -3.45 -12.17
C GLN A 126 -5.42 -2.79 -12.60
N LEU A 127 -5.19 -1.53 -12.23
CA LEU A 127 -3.99 -0.78 -12.57
C LEU A 127 -2.70 -1.45 -12.07
N MET A 128 -2.68 -1.92 -10.83
CA MET A 128 -1.49 -2.55 -10.25
C MET A 128 -1.17 -3.91 -10.92
N PRO A 129 -2.13 -4.84 -11.10
CA PRO A 129 -1.90 -6.02 -11.93
C PRO A 129 -1.47 -5.71 -13.36
N LEU A 130 -2.06 -4.70 -14.00
CA LEU A 130 -1.70 -4.28 -15.35
C LEU A 130 -0.24 -3.82 -15.43
N LEU A 131 0.19 -2.98 -14.48
CA LEU A 131 1.57 -2.53 -14.37
C LEU A 131 2.55 -3.71 -14.26
N VAL A 132 2.22 -4.69 -13.42
CA VAL A 132 3.06 -5.87 -13.22
C VAL A 132 3.15 -6.70 -14.49
N VAL A 133 2.04 -6.88 -15.21
CA VAL A 133 2.02 -7.70 -16.43
C VAL A 133 2.60 -6.98 -17.65
N GLU A 134 2.39 -5.67 -17.82
CA GLU A 134 2.90 -4.92 -18.97
C GLU A 134 4.36 -4.50 -18.78
N THR A 135 4.71 -3.97 -17.61
CA THR A 135 6.02 -3.35 -17.37
C THR A 135 7.03 -4.33 -16.78
N LEU A 136 6.58 -5.30 -15.97
CA LEU A 136 7.49 -6.18 -15.21
C LEU A 136 7.64 -7.59 -15.82
N ASN A 137 7.09 -7.83 -17.01
CA ASN A 137 7.22 -9.11 -17.72
C ASN A 137 8.65 -9.44 -18.20
N GLN A 138 9.53 -8.43 -18.19
CA GLN A 138 10.93 -8.60 -18.62
C GLN A 138 11.74 -9.48 -17.66
N VAL A 139 11.28 -9.65 -16.41
CA VAL A 139 11.95 -10.49 -15.41
C VAL A 139 11.07 -11.70 -15.09
N PRO A 140 11.47 -12.93 -15.51
CA PRO A 140 10.68 -14.13 -15.24
C PRO A 140 10.56 -14.35 -13.73
N GLY A 141 9.32 -14.58 -13.26
CA GLY A 141 9.01 -14.84 -11.85
C GLY A 141 8.46 -13.66 -11.05
N VAL A 142 8.65 -12.41 -11.49
CA VAL A 142 8.13 -11.22 -10.77
C VAL A 142 6.61 -11.18 -10.73
N SER A 143 5.95 -11.48 -11.85
CA SER A 143 4.49 -11.55 -11.92
C SER A 143 3.92 -12.64 -11.01
N GLY A 144 4.58 -13.81 -10.96
CA GLY A 144 4.20 -14.90 -10.06
C GLY A 144 4.38 -14.51 -8.58
N LEU A 145 5.48 -13.85 -8.23
CA LEU A 145 5.74 -13.35 -6.88
C LEU A 145 4.69 -12.31 -6.45
N PHE A 146 4.29 -11.41 -7.36
CA PHE A 146 3.22 -10.45 -7.10
C PHE A 146 1.88 -11.13 -6.86
N VAL A 147 1.46 -12.05 -7.74
CA VAL A 147 0.20 -12.79 -7.60
C VAL A 147 0.18 -13.61 -6.31
N ALA A 148 1.27 -14.32 -6.00
CA ALA A 148 1.41 -15.03 -4.73
C ALA A 148 1.31 -14.08 -3.52
N GLY A 149 1.99 -12.94 -3.60
CA GLY A 149 1.95 -11.91 -2.56
C GLY A 149 0.56 -11.31 -2.34
N ALA A 150 -0.18 -11.04 -3.42
CA ALA A 150 -1.55 -10.55 -3.39
C ALA A 150 -2.50 -11.60 -2.79
N TYR A 151 -2.37 -12.86 -3.22
CA TYR A 151 -3.18 -13.97 -2.72
C TYR A 151 -2.97 -14.19 -1.21
N CYS A 152 -1.71 -14.20 -0.75
CA CYS A 152 -1.36 -14.24 0.67
C CYS A 152 -1.98 -13.09 1.48
N GLY A 153 -2.14 -11.90 0.89
CA GLY A 153 -2.78 -10.77 1.56
C GLY A 153 -4.30 -10.86 1.66
N THR A 154 -4.93 -11.62 0.74
CA THR A 154 -6.39 -11.81 0.71
C THR A 154 -6.89 -13.01 1.49
N LEU A 155 -6.01 -13.98 1.79
CA LEU A 155 -6.32 -15.14 2.62
C LEU A 155 -6.64 -14.67 4.05
N ARG A 156 -7.87 -14.93 4.50
CA ARG A 156 -8.34 -14.64 5.85
C ARG A 156 -7.86 -15.68 6.85
#